data_AF-A0A8S1X0J3-F1
#
_entry.id   AF-A0A8S1X0J3-F1
#
_cell.length_a   1.000
_cell.length_b   1.000
_cell.length_c   1.000
_cell.angle_alpha   90.00
_cell.angle_beta   90.00
_cell.angle_gamma   90.00
#
_symmetry.space_group_name_H-M   'P 1'
#
loop_
_entity.id
_entity.type
_entity.pdbx_description
1 polymer ?
#
loop_
_entity_poly.entity_id
_entity_poly.type
_entity_poly.pdbx_seq_one_letter_code
_entity_poly.pdbx_strand_id
1 'polypeptide(L)'
;MMYKQSPKINSNEQRMNQIHRNYVAADYNYNYSNNQLNLQLAEKMMIAYKHQKNEKKPLVTKKIKMVDPFSNKYQRDINSFAYVYEAGGIPCKINYNTQGNMKIQWIQDVNIQTIPYDPVLVTCFNGLLEDVHPYLAIATTAIQFMLQNEAAQEKIIQVLPKLVLPLRSALSSKSDKVFGSALQILKSLSNVVGSHLNKYLKLFLVPIWQRQNHSVVGEQIRLVLSVLEYNGGSEVFQIIKQKIPTYSNF
;
A
#
# COMPACT_ATOMS: atom_id res chain seq x y z
N MET A 1 -5.50 -25.79 60.65
CA MET A 1 -5.97 -26.78 59.66
C MET A 1 -5.91 -26.14 58.27
N MET A 2 -4.90 -26.51 57.47
CA MET A 2 -4.78 -26.08 56.07
C MET A 2 -5.58 -27.02 55.17
N TYR A 3 -6.59 -26.52 54.47
CA TYR A 3 -7.28 -27.25 53.41
C TYR A 3 -6.49 -27.10 52.09
N LYS A 4 -6.08 -28.23 51.50
CA LYS A 4 -5.50 -28.29 50.15
C LYS A 4 -6.62 -28.08 49.11
N GLN A 5 -6.46 -27.10 48.23
CA GLN A 5 -7.32 -26.92 47.05
C GLN A 5 -6.97 -27.98 45.98
N SER A 6 -7.98 -28.66 45.45
CA SER A 6 -7.87 -29.60 44.32
C SER A 6 -7.59 -28.85 43.00
N PRO A 7 -6.78 -29.40 42.08
CA PRO A 7 -6.43 -28.74 40.82
C PRO A 7 -7.64 -28.71 39.85
N LYS A 8 -7.94 -27.52 39.31
CA LYS A 8 -8.91 -27.34 38.21
C LYS A 8 -8.32 -27.91 36.91
N ILE A 9 -8.95 -28.97 36.39
CA ILE A 9 -8.60 -29.60 35.11
C ILE A 9 -8.90 -28.64 33.94
N ASN A 10 -7.96 -28.55 33.00
CA ASN A 10 -7.95 -27.64 31.86
C ASN A 10 -9.01 -28.04 30.82
N SER A 11 -9.88 -27.12 30.41
CA SER A 11 -10.97 -27.36 29.45
C SER A 11 -10.51 -27.89 28.10
N ASN A 12 -9.25 -27.63 27.72
CA ASN A 12 -8.65 -28.19 26.50
C ASN A 12 -8.34 -29.68 26.61
N GLU A 13 -8.00 -30.18 27.80
CA GLU A 13 -7.67 -31.58 28.04
C GLU A 13 -8.93 -32.45 27.98
N GLN A 14 -10.06 -31.93 28.47
CA GLN A 14 -11.38 -32.56 28.31
C GLN A 14 -11.80 -32.61 26.84
N ARG A 15 -11.53 -31.54 26.07
CA ARG A 15 -11.85 -31.47 24.64
C ARG A 15 -11.04 -32.47 23.81
N MET A 16 -9.76 -32.66 24.13
CA MET A 16 -8.90 -33.65 23.47
C MET A 16 -9.27 -35.09 23.84
N ASN A 17 -9.68 -35.34 25.09
CA ASN A 17 -10.19 -36.65 25.50
C ASN A 17 -11.53 -36.99 24.82
N GLN A 18 -12.35 -36.00 24.51
CA GLN A 18 -13.59 -36.19 23.74
C GLN A 18 -13.32 -36.51 22.27
N ILE A 19 -12.34 -35.84 21.65
CA ILE A 19 -11.91 -36.15 20.27
C ILE A 19 -11.34 -37.57 20.21
N HIS A 20 -10.53 -37.97 21.18
CA HIS A 20 -9.98 -39.32 21.24
C HIS A 20 -11.07 -40.40 21.40
N ARG A 21 -12.08 -40.17 22.27
CA ARG A 21 -13.24 -41.07 22.39
C ARG A 21 -14.07 -41.16 21.11
N ASN A 22 -14.27 -40.04 20.41
CA ASN A 22 -15.00 -40.02 19.15
C ASN A 22 -14.23 -40.76 18.02
N TYR A 23 -12.91 -40.71 18.06
CA TYR A 23 -12.04 -41.47 17.14
C TYR A 23 -12.15 -42.98 17.41
N VAL A 24 -12.06 -43.39 18.68
CA VAL A 24 -12.18 -44.80 19.10
C VAL A 24 -13.59 -45.36 18.87
N ALA A 25 -14.64 -44.53 18.96
CA ALA A 25 -16.01 -44.95 18.69
C ALA A 25 -16.31 -45.13 17.18
N ALA A 26 -15.55 -44.47 16.31
CA ALA A 26 -15.70 -44.58 14.85
C ALA A 26 -15.16 -45.92 14.29
N ASP A 27 -14.36 -46.66 15.07
CA ASP A 27 -13.74 -47.93 14.67
C ASP A 27 -14.62 -49.18 14.88
N TYR A 28 -15.86 -49.04 15.37
CA TYR A 28 -16.77 -50.18 15.50
C TYR A 28 -17.55 -50.53 14.22
N ASN A 29 -17.23 -49.91 13.08
CA ASN A 29 -18.00 -50.14 11.86
C ASN A 29 -17.18 -50.00 10.56
N TYR A 30 -16.11 -50.80 10.37
CA TYR A 30 -15.73 -51.37 9.06
C TYR A 30 -14.56 -52.37 9.14
N ASN A 31 -14.84 -53.61 8.71
CA ASN A 31 -13.95 -54.61 8.08
C ASN A 31 -12.56 -54.95 8.68
N TYR A 32 -12.52 -56.17 9.20
CA TYR A 32 -11.36 -56.94 9.67
C TYR A 32 -10.45 -57.39 8.49
N SER A 33 -9.58 -56.49 7.98
CA SER A 33 -8.44 -56.94 7.14
C SER A 33 -7.21 -56.00 7.10
N ASN A 34 -7.20 -54.89 7.85
CA ASN A 34 -6.11 -53.89 7.82
C ASN A 34 -5.33 -53.72 9.14
N ASN A 35 -5.52 -54.63 10.12
CA ASN A 35 -5.04 -54.40 11.48
C ASN A 35 -3.50 -54.44 11.63
N GLN A 36 -2.77 -55.30 10.92
CA GLN A 36 -1.31 -55.43 11.08
C GLN A 36 -0.53 -54.24 10.49
N LEU A 37 -0.95 -53.73 9.32
CA LEU A 37 -0.30 -52.60 8.66
C LEU A 37 -0.54 -51.29 9.43
N ASN A 38 -1.74 -51.12 9.99
CA ASN A 38 -2.10 -49.95 10.80
C ASN A 38 -1.39 -49.96 12.18
N LEU A 39 -1.20 -51.14 12.79
CA LEU A 39 -0.42 -51.28 14.03
C LEU A 39 1.06 -50.95 13.82
N GLN A 40 1.68 -51.44 12.74
CA GLN A 40 3.07 -51.10 12.40
C GLN A 40 3.25 -49.60 12.08
N LEU A 41 2.26 -48.98 11.45
CA LEU A 41 2.29 -47.54 11.17
C LEU A 41 2.16 -46.73 12.47
N ALA A 42 1.29 -47.15 13.39
CA ALA A 42 1.16 -46.53 14.71
C ALA A 42 2.43 -46.68 15.56
N GLU A 43 3.09 -47.84 15.53
CA GLU A 43 4.38 -48.05 16.22
C GLU A 43 5.49 -47.16 15.66
N LYS A 44 5.61 -47.07 14.33
CA LYS A 44 6.58 -46.18 13.67
C LYS A 44 6.32 -44.71 14.01
N MET A 45 5.06 -44.28 14.05
CA MET A 45 4.68 -42.92 14.47
C MET A 45 5.00 -42.66 15.95
N MET A 46 4.78 -43.64 16.83
CA MET A 46 5.10 -43.53 18.26
C MET A 46 6.61 -43.49 18.54
N ILE A 47 7.41 -44.23 17.78
CA ILE A 47 8.88 -44.18 17.85
C ILE A 47 9.38 -42.82 17.36
N ALA A 48 8.87 -42.32 16.23
CA ALA A 48 9.21 -40.99 15.72
C ALA A 48 8.84 -39.88 16.74
N TYR A 49 7.68 -39.99 17.40
CA TYR A 49 7.24 -39.05 18.43
C TYR A 49 8.13 -39.07 19.69
N LYS A 50 8.60 -40.25 20.11
CA LYS A 50 9.54 -40.39 21.24
C LYS A 50 10.93 -39.83 20.90
N HIS A 51 11.40 -40.00 19.66
CA HIS A 51 12.65 -39.38 19.20
C HIS A 51 12.55 -37.85 19.12
N GLN A 52 11.41 -37.30 18.67
CA GLN A 52 11.16 -35.85 18.64
C GLN A 52 11.13 -35.21 20.03
N LYS A 53 10.74 -35.96 21.08
CA LYS A 53 10.67 -35.45 22.45
C LYS A 53 12.05 -35.25 23.10
N ASN A 54 13.08 -35.97 22.62
CA ASN A 54 14.45 -35.92 23.14
C ASN A 54 15.37 -34.93 22.41
N GLU A 55 15.00 -34.44 21.22
CA GLU A 55 15.72 -33.36 20.51
C GLU A 55 15.02 -32.00 20.65
N LYS A 56 14.86 -31.50 21.88
CA LYS A 56 14.46 -30.11 22.09
C LYS A 56 15.66 -29.19 21.84
N LYS A 57 15.92 -28.85 20.57
CA LYS A 57 16.58 -27.56 20.28
C LYS A 57 15.66 -26.46 20.83
N PRO A 58 16.18 -25.45 21.56
CA PRO A 58 15.33 -24.42 22.13
C PRO A 58 14.56 -23.75 21.01
N LEU A 59 13.23 -23.79 21.10
CA LEU A 59 12.36 -22.96 20.29
C LEU A 59 12.76 -21.52 20.58
N VAL A 60 13.41 -20.87 19.63
CA VAL A 60 13.47 -19.41 19.60
C VAL A 60 12.01 -18.99 19.46
N THR A 61 11.38 -18.70 20.59
CA THR A 61 10.15 -17.93 20.60
C THR A 61 10.54 -16.57 20.05
N LYS A 62 10.38 -16.38 18.73
CA LYS A 62 10.11 -15.03 18.25
C LYS A 62 8.92 -14.59 19.08
N LYS A 63 9.13 -13.70 20.04
CA LYS A 63 8.06 -13.01 20.75
C LYS A 63 7.06 -12.63 19.66
N ILE A 64 5.91 -13.29 19.64
CA ILE A 64 4.77 -12.78 18.90
C ILE A 64 4.51 -11.48 19.65
N LYS A 65 4.96 -10.37 19.08
CA LYS A 65 4.62 -9.06 19.60
C LYS A 65 3.10 -9.01 19.45
N MET A 66 2.39 -9.18 20.56
CA MET A 66 0.98 -8.80 20.60
C MET A 66 0.94 -7.35 20.17
N VAL A 67 0.18 -7.06 19.12
CA VAL A 67 -0.01 -5.70 18.63
C VAL A 67 -0.67 -4.94 19.76
N ASP A 68 0.01 -3.92 20.26
CA ASP A 68 -0.56 -2.99 21.22
C ASP A 68 -1.63 -2.16 20.49
N PRO A 69 -2.94 -2.35 20.79
CA PRO A 69 -4.03 -1.64 20.11
C PRO A 69 -4.01 -0.14 20.37
N PHE A 70 -3.19 0.32 21.34
CA PHE A 70 -3.11 1.71 21.79
C PHE A 70 -1.76 2.36 21.43
N SER A 71 -0.90 1.67 20.69
CA SER A 71 0.35 2.27 20.24
C SER A 71 0.09 3.25 19.09
N ASN A 72 0.47 4.52 19.28
CA ASN A 72 0.38 5.60 18.27
C ASN A 72 1.07 5.30 16.92
N LYS A 73 1.81 4.18 16.80
CA LYS A 73 2.38 3.70 15.53
C LYS A 73 1.37 3.07 14.58
N TYR A 74 0.20 2.64 15.08
CA TYR A 74 -0.85 1.97 14.29
C TYR A 74 -2.16 2.75 14.24
N GLN A 75 -2.20 3.96 14.79
CA GLN A 75 -3.26 4.93 14.48
C GLN A 75 -3.00 5.54 13.10
N ARG A 76 -2.62 4.71 12.12
CA ARG A 76 -2.69 5.08 10.72
C ARG A 76 -4.17 5.09 10.39
N ASP A 77 -4.67 6.24 9.94
CA ASP A 77 -6.03 6.34 9.47
C ASP A 77 -6.30 5.16 8.53
N ILE A 78 -7.45 4.50 8.72
CA ILE A 78 -7.87 3.33 7.90
C ILE A 78 -7.91 3.69 6.40
N ASN A 79 -7.97 5.00 6.09
CA ASN A 79 -7.95 5.54 4.74
C ASN A 79 -6.59 6.09 4.30
N SER A 80 -5.53 5.91 5.09
CA SER A 80 -4.16 6.28 4.71
C SER A 80 -3.67 5.41 3.57
N PHE A 81 -2.87 5.98 2.67
CA PHE A 81 -2.34 5.23 1.53
C PHE A 81 -1.50 4.04 1.99
N ALA A 82 -0.65 4.22 3.01
CA ALA A 82 0.15 3.14 3.58
C ALA A 82 -0.71 1.93 4.02
N TYR A 83 -1.83 2.19 4.71
CA TYR A 83 -2.74 1.13 5.13
C TYR A 83 -3.37 0.40 3.94
N VAL A 84 -3.91 1.15 2.97
CA VAL A 84 -4.57 0.56 1.78
C VAL A 84 -3.57 -0.24 0.94
N TYR A 85 -2.33 0.24 0.81
CA TYR A 85 -1.26 -0.51 0.14
C TYR A 85 -0.91 -1.81 0.86
N GLU A 86 -0.70 -1.78 2.19
CA GLU A 86 -0.40 -2.98 2.99
C GLU A 86 -1.55 -4.01 2.95
N ALA A 87 -2.80 -3.55 2.80
CA ALA A 87 -3.98 -4.39 2.62
C ALA A 87 -4.15 -4.94 1.20
N GLY A 88 -3.27 -4.58 0.25
CA GLY A 88 -3.32 -5.03 -1.14
C GLY A 88 -4.32 -4.27 -2.03
N GLY A 89 -4.84 -3.11 -1.59
CA GLY A 89 -5.77 -2.29 -2.35
C GLY A 89 -5.14 -1.52 -3.51
N ILE A 90 -3.81 -1.45 -3.56
CA ILE A 90 -3.05 -0.82 -4.65
C ILE A 90 -2.28 -1.91 -5.41
N PRO A 91 -2.52 -2.09 -6.72
CA PRO A 91 -1.95 -3.17 -7.53
C PRO A 91 -0.49 -2.93 -7.96
N CYS A 92 0.35 -2.52 -7.02
CA CYS A 92 1.80 -2.36 -7.18
C CYS A 92 2.53 -3.29 -6.22
N LYS A 93 3.69 -3.80 -6.63
CA LYS A 93 4.61 -4.53 -5.76
C LYS A 93 6.02 -3.96 -5.84
N ILE A 94 6.75 -4.09 -4.75
CA ILE A 94 8.17 -3.75 -4.68
C ILE A 94 8.98 -5.00 -4.99
N ASN A 95 9.86 -4.90 -5.99
CA ASN A 95 10.87 -5.89 -6.29
C ASN A 95 12.26 -5.27 -6.07
N TYR A 96 13.13 -5.97 -5.37
CA TYR A 96 14.52 -5.58 -5.21
C TYR A 96 15.35 -6.28 -6.28
N ASN A 97 16.15 -5.54 -7.03
CA ASN A 97 17.10 -6.16 -7.94
C ASN A 97 18.31 -6.71 -7.15
N THR A 98 19.19 -7.46 -7.83
CA THR A 98 20.40 -8.06 -7.24
C THR A 98 21.36 -7.04 -6.61
N GLN A 99 21.27 -5.76 -7.00
CA GLN A 99 22.06 -4.66 -6.47
C GLN A 99 21.38 -3.95 -5.27
N GLY A 100 20.20 -4.44 -4.83
CA GLY A 100 19.44 -3.84 -3.74
C GLY A 100 18.59 -2.63 -4.13
N ASN A 101 18.54 -2.25 -5.40
CA ASN A 101 17.72 -1.14 -5.87
C ASN A 101 16.23 -1.53 -5.90
N MET A 102 15.41 -0.67 -5.31
CA MET A 102 13.96 -0.82 -5.26
C MET A 102 13.34 -0.51 -6.63
N LYS A 103 12.62 -1.47 -7.22
CA LYS A 103 11.82 -1.30 -8.43
C LYS A 103 10.35 -1.56 -8.11
N ILE A 104 9.50 -0.58 -8.36
CA ILE A 104 8.05 -0.75 -8.24
C ILE A 104 7.52 -1.27 -9.57
N GLN A 105 6.72 -2.33 -9.52
CA GLN A 105 6.11 -2.94 -10.70
C GLN A 105 4.61 -3.09 -10.51
N TRP A 106 3.88 -2.89 -11.59
CA TRP A 106 2.48 -3.27 -11.69
C TRP A 106 2.32 -4.79 -11.52
N ILE A 107 1.28 -5.25 -10.83
CA ILE A 107 0.99 -6.68 -10.70
C ILE A 107 0.49 -7.21 -12.06
N GLN A 108 1.20 -8.18 -12.62
CA GLN A 108 0.99 -8.68 -13.99
C GLN A 108 -0.43 -9.22 -14.24
N ASP A 109 -1.02 -9.88 -13.24
CA ASP A 109 -2.35 -10.49 -13.36
C ASP A 109 -3.50 -9.47 -13.24
N VAL A 110 -3.18 -8.21 -12.97
CA VAL A 110 -4.16 -7.13 -12.83
C VAL A 110 -4.17 -6.27 -14.09
N ASN A 111 -5.23 -6.40 -14.88
CA ASN A 111 -5.39 -5.61 -16.10
C ASN A 111 -5.60 -4.12 -15.78
N ILE A 112 -4.61 -3.29 -16.12
CA ILE A 112 -4.64 -1.84 -15.89
C ILE A 112 -5.81 -1.15 -16.62
N GLN A 113 -6.29 -1.70 -17.73
CA GLN A 113 -7.41 -1.17 -18.52
C GLN A 113 -8.74 -1.24 -17.78
N THR A 114 -8.93 -2.24 -16.91
CA THR A 114 -10.21 -2.48 -16.24
C THR A 114 -10.28 -1.89 -14.84
N ILE A 115 -9.22 -1.22 -14.37
CA ILE A 115 -9.15 -0.79 -12.98
C ILE A 115 -10.00 0.44 -12.72
N PRO A 116 -10.69 0.45 -11.56
CA PRO A 116 -11.44 1.61 -11.14
C PRO A 116 -10.49 2.75 -10.74
N TYR A 117 -10.64 3.92 -11.38
CA TYR A 117 -9.87 5.11 -11.01
C TYR A 117 -10.32 5.69 -9.66
N ASP A 118 -11.56 5.42 -9.27
CA ASP A 118 -12.07 5.64 -7.92
C ASP A 118 -12.48 4.28 -7.33
N PRO A 119 -11.84 3.82 -6.23
CA PRO A 119 -11.02 4.59 -5.29
C PRO A 119 -9.51 4.58 -5.55
N VAL A 120 -9.00 3.81 -6.52
CA VAL A 120 -7.56 3.50 -6.60
C VAL A 120 -6.70 4.73 -6.86
N LEU A 121 -7.00 5.51 -7.91
CA LEU A 121 -6.22 6.70 -8.25
C LEU A 121 -6.34 7.77 -7.16
N VAL A 122 -7.54 7.96 -6.61
CA VAL A 122 -7.78 8.92 -5.52
C VAL A 122 -6.94 8.57 -4.30
N THR A 123 -6.88 7.29 -3.93
CA THR A 123 -6.04 6.81 -2.82
C THR A 123 -4.56 7.05 -3.12
N CYS A 124 -4.09 6.78 -4.34
CA CYS A 124 -2.70 7.06 -4.72
C CYS A 124 -2.36 8.56 -4.63
N PHE A 125 -3.28 9.45 -5.02
CA PHE A 125 -3.09 10.90 -4.90
C PHE A 125 -2.99 11.35 -3.43
N ASN A 126 -3.75 10.74 -2.51
CA ASN A 126 -3.58 10.96 -1.07
C ASN A 126 -2.20 10.49 -0.58
N GLY A 127 -1.66 9.43 -1.18
CA GLY A 127 -0.32 8.91 -0.90
C GLY A 127 0.83 9.83 -1.30
N LEU A 128 0.59 10.93 -2.03
CA LEU A 128 1.62 11.93 -2.33
C LEU A 128 2.12 12.65 -1.08
N LEU A 129 1.34 12.68 0.00
CA LEU A 129 1.74 13.29 1.26
C LEU A 129 2.59 12.38 2.15
N GLU A 130 2.72 11.10 1.80
CA GLU A 130 3.55 10.16 2.55
C GLU A 130 5.02 10.61 2.48
N ASP A 131 5.69 10.68 3.62
CA ASP A 131 7.11 11.02 3.72
C ASP A 131 7.96 9.84 4.20
N VAL A 132 7.30 8.78 4.69
CA VAL A 132 7.92 7.53 5.10
C VAL A 132 8.16 6.62 3.89
N HIS A 133 9.41 6.19 3.71
CA HIS A 133 9.75 5.18 2.71
C HIS A 133 9.05 3.84 3.03
N PRO A 134 8.46 3.12 2.05
CA PRO A 134 8.52 3.32 0.60
C PRO A 134 7.31 4.04 -0.04
N TYR A 135 6.39 4.56 0.75
CA TYR A 135 5.02 4.87 0.30
C TYR A 135 4.93 5.95 -0.78
N LEU A 136 5.67 7.06 -0.65
CA LEU A 136 5.68 8.12 -1.66
C LEU A 136 6.05 7.60 -3.06
N ALA A 137 7.07 6.74 -3.13
CA ALA A 137 7.54 6.19 -4.39
C ALA A 137 6.48 5.29 -5.01
N ILE A 138 5.84 4.44 -4.20
CA ILE A 138 4.77 3.55 -4.65
C ILE A 138 3.59 4.35 -5.17
N ALA A 139 3.13 5.35 -4.42
CA ALA A 139 2.03 6.23 -4.81
C ALA A 139 2.33 6.93 -6.14
N THR A 140 3.52 7.54 -6.26
CA THR A 140 3.94 8.26 -7.46
C THR A 140 4.01 7.33 -8.68
N THR A 141 4.61 6.15 -8.54
CA THR A 141 4.71 5.18 -9.64
C THR A 141 3.34 4.59 -10.01
N ALA A 142 2.47 4.31 -9.03
CA ALA A 142 1.11 3.83 -9.30
C ALA A 142 0.31 4.87 -10.10
N ILE A 143 0.41 6.16 -9.74
CA ILE A 143 -0.21 7.25 -10.50
C ILE A 143 0.32 7.24 -11.94
N GLN A 144 1.64 7.18 -12.13
CA GLN A 144 2.24 7.18 -13.47
C GLN A 144 1.74 6.03 -14.34
N PHE A 145 1.66 4.81 -13.81
CA PHE A 145 1.12 3.67 -14.55
C PHE A 145 -0.34 3.91 -14.97
N MET A 146 -1.17 4.43 -14.06
CA MET A 146 -2.57 4.73 -14.39
C MET A 146 -2.69 5.87 -15.41
N LEU A 147 -1.91 6.94 -15.28
CA LEU A 147 -1.93 8.06 -16.23
C LEU A 147 -1.49 7.67 -17.65
N GLN A 148 -0.61 6.67 -17.78
CA GLN A 148 -0.08 6.19 -19.08
C GLN A 148 -1.00 5.20 -19.81
N ASN A 149 -2.13 4.83 -19.20
CA ASN A 149 -3.09 3.94 -19.81
C ASN A 149 -3.81 4.63 -21.00
N GLU A 150 -4.00 3.91 -22.11
CA GLU A 150 -4.66 4.41 -23.34
C GLU A 150 -6.05 5.03 -23.08
N ALA A 151 -6.85 4.45 -22.17
CA ALA A 151 -8.18 4.95 -21.80
C ALA A 151 -8.17 5.85 -20.55
N ALA A 152 -7.00 6.38 -20.17
CA ALA A 152 -6.85 7.13 -18.92
C ALA A 152 -7.60 8.46 -18.94
N GLN A 153 -7.53 9.21 -20.04
CA GLN A 153 -8.00 10.60 -20.10
C GLN A 153 -9.46 10.74 -19.65
N GLU A 154 -10.39 9.99 -20.27
CA GLU A 154 -11.82 10.07 -19.95
C GLU A 154 -12.10 9.71 -18.48
N LYS A 155 -11.45 8.64 -17.98
CA LYS A 155 -11.60 8.18 -16.59
C LYS A 155 -11.05 9.19 -15.59
N ILE A 156 -9.91 9.81 -15.89
CA ILE A 156 -9.30 10.84 -15.04
C ILE A 156 -10.17 12.08 -14.98
N ILE A 157 -10.71 12.54 -16.12
CA ILE A 157 -11.56 13.74 -16.15
C ILE A 157 -12.77 13.57 -15.21
N GLN A 158 -13.37 12.37 -15.16
CA GLN A 158 -14.49 12.07 -14.25
C GLN A 158 -14.11 12.17 -12.77
N VAL A 159 -12.90 11.73 -12.40
CA VAL A 159 -12.43 11.76 -11.00
C VAL A 159 -11.62 13.01 -10.64
N LEU A 160 -11.28 13.85 -11.63
CA LEU A 160 -10.39 15.00 -11.50
C LEU A 160 -10.72 15.91 -10.30
N PRO A 161 -11.99 16.26 -10.00
CA PRO A 161 -12.32 17.08 -8.83
C PRO A 161 -11.80 16.50 -7.49
N LYS A 162 -11.73 15.17 -7.37
CA LYS A 162 -11.23 14.47 -6.16
C LYS A 162 -9.70 14.48 -6.07
N LEU A 163 -9.01 14.64 -7.20
CA LEU A 163 -7.53 14.64 -7.26
C LEU A 163 -6.91 16.01 -6.95
N VAL A 164 -7.69 17.08 -7.12
CA VAL A 164 -7.21 18.47 -6.99
C VAL A 164 -6.71 18.79 -5.58
N LEU A 165 -7.48 18.45 -4.54
CA LEU A 165 -7.09 18.78 -3.17
C LEU A 165 -5.86 18.00 -2.69
N PRO A 166 -5.77 16.67 -2.87
CA PRO A 166 -4.57 15.92 -2.51
C PRO A 166 -3.32 16.43 -3.23
N LEU A 167 -3.42 16.71 -4.53
CA LEU A 167 -2.30 17.26 -5.30
C LEU A 167 -1.88 18.65 -4.82
N ARG A 168 -2.84 19.54 -4.56
CA ARG A 168 -2.56 20.87 -3.99
C ARG A 168 -1.84 20.73 -2.64
N SER A 169 -2.33 19.87 -1.75
CA SER A 169 -1.72 19.65 -0.45
C SER A 169 -0.28 19.16 -0.56
N ALA A 170 0.00 18.24 -1.48
CA ALA A 170 1.35 17.78 -1.75
C ALA A 170 2.27 18.89 -2.29
N LEU A 171 1.75 19.77 -3.16
CA LEU A 171 2.47 20.97 -3.64
C LEU A 171 2.71 22.01 -2.52
N SER A 172 1.90 22.01 -1.47
CA SER A 172 2.12 22.85 -0.28
C SER A 172 3.09 22.24 0.74
N SER A 173 3.61 21.03 0.50
CA SER A 173 4.52 20.38 1.44
C SER A 173 5.87 21.10 1.55
N LYS A 174 6.42 21.14 2.77
CA LYS A 174 7.77 21.63 3.05
C LYS A 174 8.86 20.64 2.62
N SER A 175 8.50 19.37 2.41
CA SER A 175 9.44 18.34 1.98
C SER A 175 9.73 18.48 0.48
N ASP A 176 10.99 18.75 0.13
CA ASP A 176 11.42 18.87 -1.26
C ASP A 176 11.11 17.60 -2.08
N LYS A 177 11.16 16.41 -1.45
CA LYS A 177 10.83 15.13 -2.08
C LYS A 177 9.35 15.04 -2.45
N VAL A 178 8.47 15.40 -1.51
CA VAL A 178 7.02 15.40 -1.73
C VAL A 178 6.65 16.44 -2.78
N PHE A 179 7.17 17.66 -2.63
CA PHE A 179 6.96 18.76 -3.56
C PHE A 179 7.41 18.41 -4.98
N GLY A 180 8.63 17.88 -5.14
CA GLY A 180 9.19 17.48 -6.42
C GLY A 180 8.39 16.35 -7.08
N SER A 181 7.94 15.38 -6.30
CA SER A 181 7.08 14.30 -6.81
C SER A 181 5.71 14.83 -7.26
N ALA A 182 5.09 15.71 -6.45
CA ALA A 182 3.83 16.35 -6.78
C ALA A 182 3.92 17.21 -8.05
N LEU A 183 5.03 17.93 -8.26
CA LEU A 183 5.29 18.66 -9.50
C LEU A 183 5.37 17.74 -10.73
N GLN A 184 6.04 16.60 -10.62
CA GLN A 184 6.08 15.62 -11.71
C GLN A 184 4.69 15.04 -11.99
N ILE A 185 3.91 14.72 -10.96
CA ILE A 185 2.54 14.26 -11.14
C ILE A 185 1.65 15.34 -11.77
N LEU A 186 1.80 16.60 -11.38
CA LEU A 186 1.07 17.72 -12.02
C LEU A 186 1.40 17.83 -13.51
N LYS A 187 2.68 17.69 -13.89
CA LYS A 187 3.10 17.64 -15.29
C LYS A 187 2.45 16.49 -16.05
N SER A 188 2.54 15.28 -15.52
CA SER A 188 1.93 14.09 -16.14
C SER A 188 0.42 14.21 -16.24
N LEU A 189 -0.24 14.75 -15.21
CA LEU A 189 -1.68 15.00 -15.23
C LEU A 189 -2.06 15.99 -16.32
N SER A 190 -1.31 17.11 -16.44
CA SER A 190 -1.49 18.10 -17.51
C SER A 190 -1.37 17.46 -18.90
N ASN A 191 -0.37 16.59 -19.12
CA ASN A 191 -0.20 15.91 -20.41
C ASN A 191 -1.39 15.03 -20.80
N VAL A 192 -2.13 14.51 -19.81
CA VAL A 192 -3.25 13.60 -20.05
C VAL A 192 -4.58 14.33 -20.17
N VAL A 193 -4.85 15.33 -19.32
CA VAL A 193 -6.16 16.00 -19.28
C VAL A 193 -6.19 17.37 -19.98
N GLY A 194 -5.02 17.94 -20.27
CA GLY A 194 -4.87 19.24 -20.94
C GLY A 194 -5.70 20.36 -20.30
N SER A 195 -6.46 21.06 -21.13
CA SER A 195 -7.29 22.22 -20.75
C SER A 195 -8.34 21.94 -19.68
N HIS A 196 -8.71 20.68 -19.41
CA HIS A 196 -9.61 20.33 -18.31
C HIS A 196 -9.04 20.74 -16.94
N LEU A 197 -7.72 20.92 -16.84
CA LEU A 197 -7.04 21.36 -15.63
C LEU A 197 -7.16 22.88 -15.38
N ASN A 198 -7.52 23.67 -16.40
CA ASN A 198 -7.46 25.15 -16.37
C ASN A 198 -8.28 25.75 -15.21
N LYS A 199 -9.46 25.18 -14.95
CA LYS A 199 -10.35 25.59 -13.83
C LYS A 199 -9.74 25.39 -12.44
N TYR A 200 -8.70 24.56 -12.31
CA TYR A 200 -8.01 24.27 -11.04
C TYR A 200 -6.64 24.92 -10.93
N LEU A 201 -6.07 25.48 -12.00
CA LEU A 201 -4.69 25.98 -12.02
C LEU A 201 -4.37 26.96 -10.90
N LYS A 202 -5.29 27.87 -10.57
CA LYS A 202 -5.11 28.84 -9.48
C LYS A 202 -4.81 28.16 -8.14
N LEU A 203 -5.32 26.95 -7.91
CA LEU A 203 -5.09 26.18 -6.68
C LEU A 203 -3.66 25.61 -6.62
N PHE A 204 -3.08 25.25 -7.77
CA PHE A 204 -1.72 24.70 -7.86
C PHE A 204 -0.65 25.79 -7.95
N LEU A 205 -0.95 26.90 -8.61
CA LEU A 205 0.03 27.99 -8.82
C LEU A 205 0.41 28.71 -7.52
N VAL A 206 -0.52 28.83 -6.57
CA VAL A 206 -0.25 29.45 -5.26
C VAL A 206 0.89 28.75 -4.51
N PRO A 207 0.84 27.43 -4.26
CA PRO A 207 1.95 26.74 -3.59
C PRO A 207 3.23 26.70 -4.44
N ILE A 208 3.13 26.62 -5.77
CA ILE A 208 4.30 26.66 -6.67
C ILE A 208 5.05 27.99 -6.55
N TRP A 209 4.32 29.11 -6.57
CA TRP A 209 4.88 30.44 -6.41
C TRP A 209 5.61 30.60 -5.08
N GLN A 210 5.01 30.11 -3.98
CA GLN A 210 5.63 30.14 -2.64
C GLN A 210 6.97 29.40 -2.58
N ARG A 211 7.20 28.46 -3.50
CA ARG A 211 8.37 27.60 -3.56
C ARG A 211 9.38 28.00 -4.64
N GLN A 212 9.07 29.02 -5.46
CA GLN A 212 9.88 29.40 -6.63
C GLN A 212 11.31 29.84 -6.29
N ASN A 213 11.53 30.38 -5.08
CA ASN A 213 12.84 30.89 -4.65
C ASN A 213 13.79 29.79 -4.18
N HIS A 214 13.36 28.53 -4.13
CA HIS A 214 14.23 27.41 -3.81
C HIS A 214 15.03 26.98 -5.06
N SER A 215 16.34 27.24 -5.02
CA SER A 215 17.28 27.00 -6.13
C SER A 215 17.24 25.56 -6.67
N VAL A 216 16.96 24.58 -5.82
CA VAL A 216 16.96 23.14 -6.19
C VAL A 216 15.80 22.78 -7.13
N VAL A 217 14.65 23.46 -7.01
CA VAL A 217 13.41 23.10 -7.74
C VAL A 217 13.03 24.13 -8.80
N GLY A 218 13.77 25.22 -8.92
CA GLY A 218 13.47 26.32 -9.84
C GLY A 218 13.32 25.85 -11.29
N GLU A 219 14.27 25.06 -11.80
CA GLU A 219 14.19 24.54 -13.18
C GLU A 219 12.98 23.65 -13.40
N GLN A 220 12.71 22.77 -12.44
CA GLN A 220 11.55 21.89 -12.49
C GLN A 220 10.24 22.68 -12.51
N ILE A 221 10.13 23.74 -11.70
CA ILE A 221 8.96 24.62 -11.70
C ILE A 221 8.77 25.26 -13.08
N ARG A 222 9.83 25.81 -13.68
CA ARG A 222 9.73 26.43 -15.03
C ARG A 222 9.24 25.43 -16.07
N LEU A 223 9.81 24.22 -16.09
CA LEU A 223 9.40 23.16 -17.00
C LEU A 223 7.92 22.79 -16.82
N VAL A 224 7.44 22.69 -15.58
CA VAL A 224 6.03 22.38 -15.29
C VAL A 224 5.12 23.53 -15.74
N LEU A 225 5.48 24.79 -15.49
CA LEU A 225 4.68 25.94 -15.93
C LEU A 225 4.57 26.01 -17.46
N SER A 226 5.66 25.75 -18.18
CA SER A 226 5.67 25.69 -19.64
C SER A 226 4.75 24.58 -20.18
N VAL A 227 4.78 23.39 -19.56
CA VAL A 227 3.88 22.28 -19.94
C VAL A 227 2.42 22.59 -19.62
N LEU A 228 2.13 23.25 -18.50
CA LEU A 228 0.76 23.68 -18.16
C LEU A 228 0.22 24.68 -19.18
N GLU A 229 1.06 25.61 -19.62
CA GLU A 229 0.68 26.57 -20.66
C GLU A 229 0.46 25.89 -22.01
N TYR A 230 1.41 25.07 -22.45
CA TYR A 230 1.33 24.37 -23.74
C TYR A 230 0.06 23.50 -23.83
N ASN A 231 -0.24 22.71 -22.81
CA ASN A 231 -1.40 21.81 -22.81
C ASN A 231 -2.72 22.52 -22.50
N GLY A 232 -2.67 23.67 -21.81
CA GLY A 232 -3.86 24.40 -21.38
C GLY A 232 -4.33 25.48 -22.36
N GLY A 233 -3.49 25.87 -23.32
CA GLY A 233 -3.83 26.83 -24.38
C GLY A 233 -3.73 28.30 -23.95
N SER A 234 -4.23 29.19 -24.82
CA SER A 234 -3.97 30.64 -24.77
C SER A 234 -4.39 31.36 -23.49
N GLU A 235 -5.37 30.82 -22.74
CA GLU A 235 -5.85 31.42 -21.49
C GLU A 235 -4.90 31.18 -20.30
N VAL A 236 -4.08 30.12 -20.35
CA VAL A 236 -3.26 29.71 -19.21
C VAL A 236 -2.12 30.67 -18.95
N PHE A 237 -1.52 31.25 -19.99
CA PHE A 237 -0.47 32.26 -19.83
C PHE A 237 -0.92 33.41 -18.90
N GLN A 238 -2.11 33.95 -19.12
CA GLN A 238 -2.66 35.03 -18.30
C GLN A 238 -2.90 34.57 -16.85
N ILE A 239 -3.39 33.35 -16.65
CA ILE A 239 -3.60 32.77 -15.31
C ILE A 239 -2.28 32.61 -14.56
N ILE A 240 -1.24 32.10 -15.23
CA ILE A 240 0.10 31.95 -14.66
C ILE A 240 0.67 33.32 -14.32
N LYS A 241 0.65 34.27 -15.26
CA LYS A 241 1.21 35.61 -15.07
C LYS A 241 0.56 36.38 -13.91
N GLN A 242 -0.75 36.21 -13.71
CA GLN A 242 -1.47 36.79 -12.57
C GLN A 242 -1.01 36.26 -11.21
N LYS A 243 -0.54 35.01 -11.14
CA LYS A 243 -0.08 34.37 -9.89
C LYS A 243 1.44 34.39 -9.72
N ILE A 244 2.17 34.36 -10.82
CA ILE A 244 3.63 34.31 -10.91
C ILE A 244 4.08 35.41 -11.86
N PRO A 245 4.17 36.68 -11.40
CA PRO A 245 4.50 37.81 -12.27
C PRO A 245 5.88 37.69 -12.94
N THR A 246 6.79 36.94 -12.32
CA THR A 246 8.15 36.67 -12.81
C THR A 246 8.21 35.64 -13.93
N TYR A 247 7.11 34.92 -14.21
CA TYR A 247 7.07 33.95 -15.30
C TYR A 247 7.12 34.65 -16.67
N SER A 248 8.00 34.18 -17.54
CA SER A 248 8.15 34.65 -18.92
C SER A 248 8.38 33.45 -19.84
N ASN A 249 7.71 33.44 -20.98
CA ASN A 249 7.97 32.44 -22.02
C ASN A 249 9.32 32.74 -22.68
N PHE A 250 10.02 31.68 -23.04
CA PHE A 250 11.18 31.72 -23.92
C PHE A 250 10.77 31.26 -25.31
#